data_AF-A0A8B5XCV1-F1
#
_entry.id   AF-A0A8B5XCV1-F1
#
_cell.length_a   1.000
_cell.length_b   1.000
_cell.length_c   1.000
_cell.angle_alpha   90.00
_cell.angle_beta   90.00
_cell.angle_gamma   90.00
#
_symmetry.space_group_name_H-M   'P 1'
#
loop_
_entity.id
_entity.type
_entity.pdbx_description
1 polymer ?
#
loop_
_entity_poly.entity_id
_entity_poly.type
_entity_poly.pdbx_seq_one_letter_code
_entity_poly.pdbx_strand_id
1 'polypeptide(L)' 'MSAVEQTISEQFVPPMTLEQQRDMLAMRLETGFSKIEEAVASGHNVERWESAWQSLLAEYVSVCDRIAGHR' A
#
# COMPACT_ATOMS: atom_id res chain seq x y z
N MET A 1 -34.40 -25.25 -23.93
CA MET A 1 -33.82 -24.00 -24.48
C MET A 1 -34.05 -22.92 -23.44
N SER A 2 -33.13 -22.10 -22.98
CA SER A 2 -31.66 -21.97 -23.02
C SER A 2 -31.39 -21.12 -21.77
N ALA A 3 -30.61 -21.63 -20.82
CA ALA A 3 -29.19 -21.32 -20.71
C ALA A 3 -28.92 -19.85 -20.37
N VAL A 4 -28.44 -19.66 -19.13
CA VAL A 4 -27.29 -18.82 -18.77
C VAL A 4 -27.44 -17.34 -19.10
N GLU A 5 -27.75 -16.52 -18.10
CA GLU A 5 -27.00 -15.27 -17.89
C GLU A 5 -26.75 -15.08 -16.39
N GLN A 6 -25.85 -15.94 -15.89
CA GLN A 6 -24.95 -15.56 -14.82
C GLN A 6 -24.26 -14.25 -15.24
N THR A 7 -24.53 -13.15 -14.57
CA THR A 7 -23.56 -12.05 -14.49
C THR A 7 -23.47 -11.62 -13.04
N ILE A 8 -22.60 -12.33 -12.33
CA ILE A 8 -21.95 -11.84 -11.12
C ILE A 8 -21.26 -10.54 -11.56
N SER A 9 -21.96 -9.41 -11.41
CA SER A 9 -21.39 -8.10 -11.73
C SER A 9 -20.29 -7.84 -10.72
N GLU A 10 -19.07 -7.82 -11.27
CA GLU A 10 -17.81 -7.35 -10.73
C GLU A 10 -17.93 -6.62 -9.40
N GLN A 11 -17.23 -7.15 -8.38
CA GLN A 11 -17.08 -6.52 -7.09
C GLN A 11 -16.51 -5.11 -7.29
N PHE A 12 -17.38 -4.11 -7.33
CA PHE A 12 -17.00 -2.71 -7.33
C PHE A 12 -16.38 -2.41 -5.96
N VAL A 13 -15.05 -2.52 -5.90
CA VAL A 13 -14.30 -1.94 -4.78
C VAL A 13 -14.25 -0.45 -5.07
N PRO A 14 -14.97 0.39 -4.30
CA PRO A 14 -14.90 1.83 -4.51
C PRO A 14 -13.45 2.27 -4.41
N PRO A 15 -13.03 3.26 -5.22
CA PRO A 15 -11.67 3.79 -5.11
C PRO A 15 -11.44 4.28 -3.68
N MET A 16 -10.34 3.86 -3.07
CA MET A 16 -9.98 4.30 -1.72
C MET A 16 -9.89 5.83 -1.66
N THR A 17 -10.37 6.41 -0.57
CA THR A 17 -10.13 7.83 -0.29
C THR A 17 -8.64 8.07 -0.02
N LEU A 18 -8.20 9.33 -0.07
CA LEU A 18 -6.80 9.66 0.24
C LEU A 18 -6.43 9.28 1.68
N GLU A 19 -7.35 9.42 2.62
CA GLU A 19 -7.16 9.00 4.02
C GLU A 19 -7.01 7.49 4.14
N GLN A 20 -7.84 6.72 3.42
CA GLN A 20 -7.72 5.26 3.38
C GLN A 20 -6.41 4.82 2.74
N GLN A 21 -5.99 5.49 1.66
CA GLN A 21 -4.71 5.22 1.02
C GLN A 21 -3.54 5.55 1.96
N ARG A 22 -3.59 6.69 2.66
CA ARG A 22 -2.60 7.07 3.69
C ARG A 22 -2.47 6.00 4.77
N ASP A 23 -3.60 5.54 5.31
CA ASP A 23 -3.62 4.57 6.43
C ASP A 23 -3.09 3.21 5.98
N MET A 24 -3.45 2.77 4.77
CA MET A 24 -2.88 1.57 4.15
C MET A 24 -1.36 1.70 3.98
N LEU A 25 -0.88 2.82 3.46
CA LEU A 25 0.56 3.05 3.25
C LEU A 25 1.32 3.10 4.58
N ALA A 26 0.75 3.73 5.62
CA ALA A 26 1.32 3.74 6.97
C ALA A 26 1.51 2.33 7.54
N MET A 27 0.47 1.49 7.48
CA MET A 27 0.57 0.09 7.94
C MET A 27 1.64 -0.70 7.16
N ARG A 28 1.74 -0.47 5.85
CA ARG A 28 2.75 -1.13 5.01
C ARG A 28 4.16 -0.63 5.31
N LEU A 29 4.33 0.64 5.66
CA LEU A 29 5.61 1.21 6.08
C LEU A 29 6.07 0.61 7.40
N GLU A 30 5.19 0.53 8.39
CA GLU A 30 5.51 -0.09 9.69
C GLU A 30 5.88 -1.57 9.50
N THR A 31 5.05 -2.33 8.79
CA THR A 31 5.31 -3.75 8.52
C THR A 31 6.61 -3.95 7.73
N GLY A 32 6.87 -3.11 6.73
CA GLY A 32 8.08 -3.19 5.92
C GLY A 32 9.33 -2.88 6.73
N PHE A 33 9.27 -1.88 7.61
CA PHE A 33 10.37 -1.52 8.48
C PHE A 33 10.72 -2.66 9.45
N SER A 34 9.73 -3.22 10.15
CA SER A 34 9.98 -4.35 11.08
C SER A 34 10.62 -5.57 10.39
N LYS A 35 10.23 -5.87 9.14
CA LYS A 35 10.83 -6.95 8.36
C LYS A 35 12.28 -6.65 7.96
N ILE A 36 12.58 -5.40 7.63
CA ILE A 36 13.95 -4.97 7.34
C ILE A 36 14.80 -5.10 8.60
N GLU A 37 14.32 -4.65 9.76
CA GLU A 37 15.03 -4.80 11.03
C GLU A 37 15.33 -6.27 11.37
N GLU A 38 14.35 -7.16 11.23
CA GLU A 38 14.53 -8.60 11.45
C GLU A 38 15.58 -9.21 10.51
N ALA A 39 15.55 -8.82 9.23
CA ALA A 39 16.50 -9.31 8.24
C ALA A 39 17.92 -8.80 8.45
N VAL A 40 18.07 -7.53 8.86
CA VAL A 40 19.36 -6.96 9.26
C VAL A 40 19.91 -7.69 10.48
N ALA A 41 19.08 -7.94 11.49
CA ALA A 41 19.48 -8.70 12.69
C ALA A 41 19.93 -10.13 12.35
N SER A 42 19.38 -10.69 11.28
CA SER A 42 19.72 -12.03 10.76
C SER A 42 20.91 -12.02 9.78
N GLY A 43 21.51 -10.86 9.50
CA GLY A 43 22.66 -10.72 8.59
C GLY A 43 22.32 -10.78 7.10
N HIS A 44 21.05 -10.59 6.72
CA HIS A 44 20.64 -10.54 5.31
C HIS A 44 20.95 -9.18 4.68
N ASN A 45 21.26 -9.18 3.37
CA ASN A 45 21.28 -7.95 2.58
C ASN A 45 19.83 -7.49 2.31
N VAL A 46 19.51 -6.27 2.74
CA VAL A 46 18.17 -5.67 2.67
C VAL A 46 18.05 -4.52 1.67
N GLU A 47 19.09 -4.20 0.87
CA GLU A 47 19.11 -3.02 -0.02
C GLU A 47 17.87 -2.90 -0.93
N ARG A 48 17.41 -4.03 -1.48
CA ARG A 48 16.20 -4.07 -2.32
C ARG A 48 14.93 -3.78 -1.52
N TRP A 49 14.88 -4.22 -0.27
CA TRP A 49 13.73 -4.01 0.61
C TRP A 49 13.70 -2.56 1.11
N GLU A 50 14.86 -2.00 1.44
CA GLU A 50 15.01 -0.57 1.76
C GLU A 50 14.58 0.32 0.59
N SER A 51 15.01 -0.01 -0.63
CA SER A 51 14.62 0.73 -1.84
C SER A 51 13.10 0.69 -2.07
N ALA A 52 12.48 -0.47 -1.85
CA ALA A 52 11.02 -0.62 -1.94
C ALA A 52 10.31 0.16 -0.83
N TRP A 53 10.85 0.15 0.39
CA TRP A 53 10.32 0.89 1.53
C TRP A 53 10.41 2.41 1.32
N GLN A 54 11.53 2.91 0.78
CA GLN A 54 11.70 4.32 0.43
C GLN A 54 10.69 4.76 -0.64
N SER A 55 10.43 3.90 -1.64
CA SER A 55 9.41 4.18 -2.66
C SER A 55 8.01 4.27 -2.05
N LEU A 56 7.70 3.38 -1.10
CA LEU A 56 6.45 3.41 -0.34
C LEU A 56 6.33 4.68 0.52
N LEU A 57 7.43 5.14 1.11
CA LEU A 57 7.46 6.36 1.91
C LEU A 57 7.21 7.59 1.04
N ALA A 58 7.82 7.65 -0.14
CA ALA A 58 7.57 8.73 -1.09
C ALA A 58 6.09 8.80 -1.52
N GLU A 59 5.45 7.63 -1.72
CA GLU A 59 4.01 7.57 -2.02
C GLU A 59 3.18 8.08 -0.84
N TYR A 60 3.50 7.65 0.39
CA TYR A 60 2.83 8.12 1.60
C TYR A 60 2.90 9.64 1.76
N VAL A 61 4.10 10.23 1.59
CA VAL A 61 4.31 11.68 1.66
C VAL A 61 3.47 12.39 0.59
N SER A 62 3.48 11.90 -0.65
CA SER A 62 2.66 12.45 -1.74
C SER A 62 1.17 12.44 -1.42
N VAL A 63 0.65 11.36 -0.81
CA VAL A 63 -0.76 11.30 -0.37
C VAL A 63 -1.03 12.31 0.75
N CYS A 64 -0.13 12.42 1.74
CA CYS A 64 -0.25 13.41 2.82
C CYS A 64 -0.27 14.85 2.29
N ASP A 65 0.61 15.17 1.33
CA ASP A 65 0.66 16.48 0.69
C ASP A 65 -0.65 16.79 -0.05
N ARG A 66 -1.23 15.81 -0.74
CA ARG A 66 -2.54 15.94 -1.39
C ARG A 66 -3.66 16.19 -0.37
N ILE A 67 -3.69 15.45 0.73
CA ILE A 67 -4.67 15.67 1.81
C ILE A 67 -4.53 17.08 2.39
N ALA A 68 -3.30 17.55 2.58
CA ALA A 68 -3.02 18.89 3.12
C ALA A 68 -3.41 20.00 2.12
N GLY A 69 -3.18 19.80 0.82
CA GLY A 69 -3.50 20.76 -0.24
C GLY A 69 -4.99 20.82 -0.64
N HIS A 70 -5.83 19.90 -0.13
CA HIS A 70 -7.28 19.89 -0.34
C HIS A 70 -8.09 20.55 0.80
N ARG A 71 -7.42 21.22 1.75
CA ARG A 71 -8.08 21.99 2.84
C ARG A 71 -8.16 23.48 2.55
#